data_AF-A0A164FB47-F1
#
_entry.id   AF-A0A164FB47-F1
#
_cell.length_a   1.000
_cell.length_b   1.000
_cell.length_c   1.000
_cell.angle_alpha   90.00
_cell.angle_beta   90.00
_cell.angle_gamma   90.00
#
_symmetry.space_group_name_H-M   'P 1'
#
loop_
_entity.id
_entity.type
_entity.pdbx_description
1 polymer ?
#
loop_
_entity_poly.entity_id
_entity_poly.type
_entity_poly.pdbx_seq_one_letter_code
_entity_poly.pdbx_strand_id
1 'polypeptide(L)'
;MRRYPERRIVNTLTVHDISNIIQENTALIMAESNAVSLIETSYKINHKCLVTLAEKTFLSRPQGFTCPKNSPIAKSIDYDLLLMQQAGLIQYAERTAKSENRCRVSDLANAQAHKIAPLGQKEMSGSFVILGLGVALSFFTFLVELIVAKMKKAFGRK
;
A
#
# COMPACT_ATOMS: atom_id res chain seq x y z
N MET A 1 17.06 15.92 -6.38
CA MET A 1 17.62 14.81 -5.57
C MET A 1 17.65 15.25 -4.10
N ARG A 2 17.20 14.42 -3.15
CA ARG A 2 17.21 14.78 -1.72
C ARG A 2 18.64 14.72 -1.16
N ARG A 3 18.99 15.65 -0.26
CA ARG A 3 20.35 15.85 0.25
C ARG A 3 20.92 14.67 1.08
N TYR A 4 20.09 13.86 1.73
CA TYR A 4 20.51 12.75 2.61
C TYR A 4 19.45 11.62 2.67
N PRO A 5 19.41 10.71 1.68
CA PRO A 5 18.42 9.62 1.64
C PRO A 5 18.57 8.58 2.77
N GLU A 6 19.79 8.38 3.27
CA GLU A 6 20.15 7.39 4.28
C GLU A 6 19.50 7.63 5.64
N ARG A 7 19.20 8.89 6.00
CA ARG A 7 18.61 9.25 7.31
C ARG A 7 17.19 8.72 7.52
N ARG A 8 16.51 8.34 6.45
CA ARG A 8 15.18 7.71 6.54
C ARG A 8 15.25 6.21 6.67
N ILE A 9 16.44 5.62 6.59
CA ILE A 9 16.60 4.18 6.61
C ILE A 9 16.93 3.73 8.04
N VAL A 10 16.04 2.93 8.60
CA VAL A 10 16.14 2.39 9.95
C VAL A 10 16.36 0.89 9.89
N ASN A 11 16.97 0.32 10.93
CA ASN A 11 17.21 -1.12 11.01
C ASN A 11 16.24 -1.79 11.99
N THR A 12 16.21 -3.11 11.98
CA THR A 12 15.36 -3.92 12.88
C THR A 12 15.78 -3.84 14.34
N LEU A 13 16.97 -3.29 14.66
CA LEU A 13 17.44 -3.10 16.03
C LEU A 13 16.83 -1.83 16.65
N THR A 14 16.47 -0.85 15.83
CA THR A 14 15.92 0.44 16.26
C THR A 14 14.39 0.51 16.23
N VAL A 15 13.72 -0.45 15.58
CA VAL A 15 12.28 -0.42 15.37
C VAL A 15 11.63 -1.66 15.97
N HIS A 16 10.81 -1.45 17.01
CA HIS A 16 10.04 -2.52 17.68
C HIS A 16 8.65 -2.72 17.07
N ASP A 17 8.09 -1.71 16.42
CA ASP A 17 6.73 -1.76 15.86
C ASP A 17 6.63 -1.01 14.53
N ILE A 18 5.74 -1.50 13.65
CA ILE A 18 5.44 -0.95 12.33
C ILE A 18 4.85 0.45 12.44
N SER A 19 4.14 0.74 13.52
CA SER A 19 3.53 2.05 13.81
C SER A 19 4.54 3.20 13.74
N ASN A 20 5.74 3.02 14.30
CA ASN A 20 6.81 4.03 14.28
C ASN A 20 7.28 4.33 12.84
N ILE A 21 7.36 3.31 11.99
CA ILE A 21 7.78 3.46 10.58
C ILE A 21 6.77 4.32 9.81
N ILE A 22 5.47 4.08 10.06
CA ILE A 22 4.38 4.81 9.42
C ILE A 22 4.38 6.26 9.89
N GLN A 23 4.52 6.48 11.20
CA GLN A 23 4.47 7.82 11.79
C GLN A 23 5.66 8.68 11.39
N GLU A 24 6.87 8.11 11.39
CA GLU A 24 8.09 8.84 11.05
C GLU A 24 8.40 8.85 9.54
N ASN A 25 7.62 8.12 8.73
CA ASN A 25 7.80 8.00 7.29
C ASN A 25 9.24 7.59 6.91
N THR A 26 9.70 6.55 7.61
CA THR A 26 11.01 5.92 7.46
C THR A 26 10.90 4.59 6.71
N ALA A 27 12.03 4.05 6.26
CA ALA A 27 12.13 2.77 5.55
C ALA A 27 12.91 1.77 6.40
N LEU A 28 12.35 0.59 6.62
CA LEU A 28 12.99 -0.46 7.39
C LEU A 28 13.81 -1.40 6.50
N ILE A 29 15.10 -1.58 6.81
CA ILE A 29 15.91 -2.65 6.22
C ILE A 29 15.69 -3.94 7.01
N MET A 30 15.29 -4.99 6.29
CA MET A 30 15.10 -6.34 6.82
C MET A 30 15.34 -7.37 5.70
N ALA A 31 15.63 -8.63 6.06
CA ALA A 31 15.62 -9.74 5.11
C ALA A 31 14.23 -9.89 4.47
N GLU A 32 14.18 -10.22 3.17
CA GLU A 32 12.92 -10.28 2.41
C GLU A 32 11.89 -11.22 3.04
N SER A 33 12.30 -12.41 3.47
CA SER A 33 11.42 -13.40 4.13
C SER A 33 10.74 -12.81 5.38
N ASN A 34 11.49 -12.10 6.20
CA ASN A 34 10.97 -11.49 7.41
C ASN A 34 10.07 -10.29 7.09
N ALA A 35 10.44 -9.49 6.07
CA ALA A 35 9.64 -8.35 5.64
C ALA A 35 8.27 -8.80 5.09
N VAL A 36 8.26 -9.88 4.31
CA VAL A 36 7.03 -10.51 3.81
C VAL A 36 6.15 -10.99 4.98
N SER A 37 6.74 -11.73 5.93
CA SER A 37 6.02 -12.20 7.11
C SER A 37 5.44 -11.05 7.96
N LEU A 38 6.19 -9.96 8.10
CA LEU A 38 5.77 -8.76 8.81
C LEU A 38 4.57 -8.09 8.13
N ILE A 39 4.61 -7.95 6.80
CA ILE A 39 3.52 -7.40 6.00
C ILE A 39 2.26 -8.28 6.12
N GLU A 40 2.42 -9.60 6.01
CA GLU A 40 1.31 -10.54 6.13
C GLU A 40 0.66 -10.47 7.52
N THR A 41 1.48 -10.40 8.58
CA THR A 41 1.00 -10.27 9.96
C THR A 41 0.28 -8.94 10.18
N SER A 42 0.86 -7.84 9.70
CA SER A 42 0.22 -6.51 9.75
C SER A 42 -1.13 -6.50 9.03
N TYR A 43 -1.22 -7.17 7.88
CA TYR A 43 -2.45 -7.29 7.12
C TYR A 43 -3.50 -8.17 7.85
N LYS A 44 -3.09 -9.28 8.47
CA LYS A 44 -4.00 -10.12 9.27
C LYS A 44 -4.61 -9.36 10.44
N ILE A 45 -3.86 -8.46 11.07
CA ILE A 45 -4.32 -7.67 12.22
C ILE A 45 -5.17 -6.47 11.78
N ASN A 46 -4.71 -5.69 10.79
CA ASN A 46 -5.31 -4.40 10.44
C ASN A 46 -6.27 -4.46 9.24
N HIS A 47 -6.29 -5.59 8.51
CA HIS A 47 -6.98 -5.78 7.23
C HIS A 47 -6.63 -4.73 6.15
N LYS A 48 -5.49 -4.05 6.30
CA LYS A 48 -5.00 -2.99 5.40
C LYS A 48 -3.50 -3.16 5.16
N CYS A 49 -3.06 -2.87 3.93
CA CYS A 49 -1.63 -2.83 3.59
C CYS A 49 -1.02 -1.51 4.07
N LEU A 50 -0.57 -1.48 5.33
CA LEU A 50 0.06 -0.29 5.93
C LEU A 50 1.51 -0.11 5.49
N VAL A 51 2.17 -1.22 5.18
CA VAL A 51 3.54 -1.28 4.70
C VAL A 51 3.61 -2.15 3.45
N THR A 52 4.55 -1.83 2.58
CA THR A 52 4.73 -2.51 1.29
C THR A 52 6.20 -2.83 1.08
N LEU A 53 6.47 -3.98 0.45
CA LEU A 53 7.83 -4.34 0.08
C LEU A 53 8.28 -3.52 -1.14
N ALA A 54 9.47 -2.93 -1.06
CA ALA A 54 10.07 -2.24 -2.20
C ALA A 54 10.29 -3.20 -3.37
N GLU A 55 10.13 -2.71 -4.60
CA GLU A 55 10.17 -3.54 -5.82
C GLU A 55 11.53 -4.25 -6.01
N LYS A 56 12.63 -3.57 -5.64
CA LYS A 56 13.98 -4.10 -5.76
C LYS A 56 14.55 -4.42 -4.39
N THR A 57 14.97 -5.67 -4.21
CA THR A 57 15.82 -6.08 -3.10
C THR A 57 17.29 -6.00 -3.54
N PHE A 58 18.13 -5.40 -2.70
CA PHE A 58 19.53 -5.12 -3.06
C PHE A 58 20.52 -6.18 -2.56
N LEU A 59 20.09 -7.06 -1.65
CA LEU A 59 20.97 -8.02 -0.98
C LEU A 59 20.29 -9.39 -0.89
N SER A 60 20.72 -10.33 -1.74
CA SER A 60 20.40 -11.74 -1.56
C SER A 60 21.39 -12.31 -0.55
N ARG A 61 20.90 -12.68 0.64
CA ARG A 61 21.71 -13.39 1.64
C ARG A 61 21.42 -14.88 1.52
N PRO A 62 22.41 -15.72 1.17
CA PRO A 62 22.20 -17.16 1.15
C PRO A 62 21.86 -17.64 2.57
N GLN A 63 20.88 -18.54 2.65
CA GLN A 63 20.58 -19.27 3.88
C GLN A 63 21.42 -20.54 3.86
N GLY A 64 22.01 -20.90 5.00
CA GLY A 64 22.85 -22.07 5.14
C GLY A 64 22.44 -22.90 6.36
N PHE A 65 22.69 -24.20 6.29
CA PHE A 65 22.51 -25.10 7.43
C PHE A 65 23.77 -25.09 8.28
N THR A 66 23.61 -24.91 9.59
CA THR A 66 24.71 -24.97 10.55
C THR A 66 24.71 -26.31 11.25
N CYS A 67 25.84 -27.01 11.22
CA CYS A 67 26.03 -28.30 11.87
C CYS A 67 27.08 -28.20 12.99
N PRO A 68 27.01 -29.04 14.03
CA PRO A 68 28.07 -29.15 15.03
C PRO A 68 29.41 -29.51 14.39
N LYS A 69 30.50 -29.00 14.97
CA LYS A 69 31.86 -29.29 14.49
C LYS A 69 32.10 -30.82 14.53
N ASN A 70 32.63 -31.37 13.43
CA ASN A 70 32.88 -32.82 13.24
C ASN A 70 31.63 -33.71 13.25
N SER A 71 30.43 -33.16 13.03
CA SER A 71 29.23 -33.99 12.89
C SER A 71 29.34 -34.91 11.66
N PRO A 72 29.11 -36.23 11.79
CA PRO A 72 29.08 -37.14 10.64
C PRO A 72 27.94 -36.84 9.67
N ILE A 73 26.90 -36.14 10.15
CA ILE A 73 25.69 -35.80 9.40
C ILE A 73 25.96 -34.65 8.41
N ALA A 74 26.98 -33.82 8.65
CA ALA A 74 27.25 -32.65 7.82
C ALA A 74 27.46 -33.03 6.34
N LYS A 75 28.16 -34.14 6.08
CA LYS A 75 28.37 -34.64 4.70
C LYS A 75 27.09 -35.20 4.07
N SER A 76 26.24 -35.87 4.86
CA SER A 76 24.96 -36.39 4.37
C SER A 76 24.02 -35.25 4.00
N ILE A 77 23.89 -34.25 4.87
CA ILE A 77 23.02 -33.09 4.62
C ILE A 77 23.46 -32.33 3.38
N ASP A 78 24.75 -32.13 3.18
CA ASP A 78 25.27 -31.41 2.01
C ASP A 78 24.93 -32.15 0.70
N TYR A 79 25.11 -33.47 0.70
CA TYR A 79 24.72 -34.32 -0.44
C TYR A 79 23.20 -34.31 -0.70
N ASP A 80 22.40 -34.48 0.35
CA ASP A 80 20.95 -34.50 0.25
C ASP A 80 20.39 -33.14 -0.20
N LEU A 81 20.99 -32.04 0.25
CA LEU A 81 20.63 -30.69 -0.17
C LEU A 81 20.91 -30.46 -1.66
N LEU A 82 22.07 -30.93 -2.15
CA LEU A 82 22.41 -30.88 -3.57
C LEU A 82 21.42 -31.71 -4.39
N LEU A 83 21.05 -32.90 -3.91
CA LEU A 83 20.07 -33.75 -4.58
C LEU A 83 18.69 -33.08 -4.63
N MET A 84 18.24 -32.48 -3.53
CA MET A 84 16.99 -31.70 -3.48
C MET A 84 17.02 -30.50 -4.43
N GLN A 85 18.16 -29.82 -4.57
CA GLN A 85 18.32 -28.71 -5.49
C GLN A 85 18.27 -29.18 -6.95
N GLN A 86 18.93 -30.29 -7.28
CA GLN A 86 18.91 -30.88 -8.64
C GLN A 86 17.52 -31.41 -9.01
N ALA A 87 16.81 -32.01 -8.05
CA ALA A 87 15.45 -32.51 -8.23
C ALA A 87 14.39 -31.38 -8.33
N GLY A 88 14.78 -30.12 -8.13
CA GLY A 88 13.85 -28.99 -8.19
C GLY A 88 12.97 -28.83 -6.94
N LEU A 89 13.23 -29.62 -5.87
CA LEU A 89 12.40 -29.64 -4.67
C LEU A 89 12.49 -28.34 -3.87
N ILE A 90 13.66 -27.69 -3.87
CA ILE A 90 13.86 -26.41 -3.20
C ILE A 90 13.02 -25.31 -3.87
N GLN A 91 13.06 -25.22 -5.21
CA GLN A 91 12.26 -24.23 -5.95
C GLN A 91 10.76 -24.52 -5.82
N TYR A 92 10.36 -25.79 -5.77
CA TYR A 92 8.97 -26.18 -5.52
C TYR A 92 8.52 -25.76 -4.12
N ALA A 93 9.31 -26.03 -3.10
CA ALA A 93 9.03 -25.64 -1.72
C ALA A 93 8.95 -24.11 -1.58
N GLU A 94 9.87 -23.37 -2.21
CA GLU A 94 9.84 -21.90 -2.22
C GLU A 94 8.54 -21.37 -2.85
N ARG A 95 8.15 -21.89 -4.03
CA ARG A 95 6.92 -21.48 -4.71
C ARG A 95 5.68 -21.81 -3.88
N THR A 96 5.66 -22.96 -3.22
CA THR A 96 4.53 -23.40 -2.40
C THR A 96 4.43 -22.61 -1.10
N ALA A 97 5.57 -22.24 -0.51
CA ALA A 97 5.62 -21.44 0.71
C ALA A 97 5.35 -19.94 0.48
N LYS A 98 5.48 -19.47 -0.76
CA LYS A 98 5.22 -18.07 -1.12
C LYS A 98 3.72 -17.79 -1.08
N SER A 99 3.25 -17.26 0.05
CA SER A 99 1.88 -16.74 0.15
C SER A 99 1.68 -15.61 -0.85
N GLU A 100 0.48 -15.55 -1.45
CA GLU A 100 0.10 -14.50 -2.39
C GLU A 100 0.03 -13.15 -1.65
N ASN A 101 1.13 -12.40 -1.70
CA ASN A 101 1.30 -11.20 -0.91
C ASN A 101 0.59 -10.02 -1.59
N ARG A 102 -0.68 -9.84 -1.26
CA ARG A 102 -1.56 -8.76 -1.77
C ARG A 102 -1.05 -7.33 -1.54
N CYS A 103 -0.01 -7.16 -0.74
CA CYS A 103 0.57 -5.86 -0.38
C CYS A 103 1.93 -5.57 -1.06
N ARG A 104 2.36 -6.37 -2.05
CA ARG A 104 3.53 -6.01 -2.87
C ARG A 104 3.18 -4.85 -3.81
N VAL A 105 4.12 -3.91 -3.97
CA VAL A 105 3.94 -2.74 -4.84
C VAL A 105 3.68 -3.14 -6.29
N SER A 106 4.36 -4.18 -6.78
CA SER A 106 4.16 -4.75 -8.13
C SER A 106 2.72 -5.24 -8.34
N ASP A 107 2.16 -5.91 -7.32
CA ASP A 107 0.85 -6.54 -7.42
C ASP A 107 -0.26 -5.50 -7.26
N LEU A 108 -0.04 -4.47 -6.42
CA LEU A 108 -0.91 -3.29 -6.38
C LEU A 108 -0.90 -2.52 -7.70
N ALA A 109 0.27 -2.29 -8.29
CA ALA A 109 0.41 -1.57 -9.55
C ALA A 109 -0.27 -2.34 -10.69
N ASN A 110 -0.10 -3.67 -10.75
CA ASN A 110 -0.77 -4.52 -11.74
C ASN A 110 -2.29 -4.59 -11.49
N ALA A 111 -2.72 -4.71 -10.23
CA ALA A 111 -4.15 -4.68 -9.88
C ALA A 111 -4.82 -3.33 -10.18
N GLN A 112 -4.08 -2.23 -10.10
CA GLN A 112 -4.54 -0.89 -10.49
C GLN A 112 -4.48 -0.69 -12.01
N ALA A 113 -3.49 -1.24 -12.71
CA ALA A 113 -3.38 -1.16 -14.16
C ALA A 113 -4.53 -1.90 -14.87
N HIS A 114 -5.02 -3.00 -14.28
CA HIS A 114 -6.15 -3.76 -14.82
C HIS A 114 -7.53 -3.28 -14.35
N LYS A 115 -7.60 -2.41 -13.34
CA LYS A 115 -8.85 -1.78 -12.92
C LYS A 115 -8.95 -0.42 -13.60
N ILE A 116 -9.86 -0.31 -14.57
CA ILE A 116 -10.39 1.00 -14.99
C ILE A 116 -10.82 1.69 -13.70
N ALA A 117 -10.06 2.69 -13.24
CA ALA A 117 -10.31 3.34 -11.97
C ALA A 117 -11.75 3.85 -11.99
N PRO A 118 -12.68 3.30 -11.18
CA PRO A 118 -14.01 3.86 -11.12
C PRO A 118 -13.84 5.30 -10.64
N LEU A 119 -14.31 6.26 -11.43
CA LEU A 119 -14.19 7.68 -11.08
C LEU A 119 -14.77 7.87 -9.68
N GLY A 120 -13.88 8.10 -8.71
CA GLY A 120 -14.28 8.26 -7.32
C GLY A 120 -15.12 9.51 -7.17
N GLN A 121 -16.11 9.48 -6.28
CA GLN A 121 -16.98 10.63 -5.99
C GLN A 121 -16.21 11.93 -5.67
N LYS A 122 -14.97 11.82 -5.17
CA LYS A 122 -14.06 12.96 -4.94
C LYS A 122 -13.68 13.73 -6.21
N GLU A 123 -13.56 13.07 -7.35
CA GLU A 123 -13.25 13.74 -8.61
C GLU A 123 -14.48 14.45 -9.20
N MET A 124 -15.68 13.93 -8.94
CA MET A 124 -16.95 14.54 -9.39
C MET A 124 -17.51 15.59 -8.43
N SER A 125 -17.04 15.68 -7.18
CA SER A 125 -17.60 16.61 -6.19
C SER A 125 -17.49 18.07 -6.60
N GLY A 126 -16.44 18.43 -7.34
CA GLY A 126 -16.28 19.80 -7.86
C GLY A 126 -17.43 20.22 -8.79
N SER A 127 -17.89 19.31 -9.65
CA SER A 127 -18.99 19.58 -10.59
C SER A 127 -20.33 19.75 -9.85
N PHE A 128 -20.59 18.92 -8.83
CA PHE A 128 -21.82 19.03 -8.02
C PHE A 128 -21.88 20.33 -7.20
N VAL A 129 -20.75 20.83 -6.72
CA VAL A 129 -20.69 22.11 -5.99
C VAL A 129 -21.04 23.27 -6.90
N ILE A 130 -20.49 23.32 -8.12
CA ILE A 130 -20.79 24.37 -9.09
C ILE A 130 -22.28 24.34 -9.49
N LEU A 131 -22.82 23.14 -9.74
CA LEU A 131 -24.23 22.94 -10.07
C LEU A 131 -25.14 23.39 -8.93
N GLY A 132 -24.82 23.01 -7.68
CA GLY A 132 -25.56 23.44 -6.49
C GLY A 132 -25.54 24.95 -6.30
N LEU A 133 -24.39 25.60 -6.51
CA LEU A 133 -24.25 27.05 -6.41
C LEU A 133 -25.07 27.77 -7.49
N GLY A 134 -25.06 27.26 -8.72
CA GLY A 134 -25.83 27.82 -9.84
C GLY A 134 -27.34 27.72 -9.61
N VAL A 135 -27.81 26.60 -9.08
CA VAL A 135 -29.24 26.42 -8.71
C VAL A 135 -29.63 27.37 -7.59
N ALA A 136 -28.81 27.51 -6.55
CA ALA A 136 -29.09 28.40 -5.42
C ALA A 136 -29.17 29.87 -5.85
N LEU A 137 -28.24 30.34 -6.69
CA LEU A 137 -28.25 31.71 -7.23
C LEU A 137 -29.49 31.97 -8.09
N SER A 138 -29.83 31.03 -8.97
CA SER A 138 -31.03 31.14 -9.82
C SER A 138 -32.31 31.24 -8.98
N PHE A 139 -32.41 30.42 -7.94
CA PHE A 139 -33.56 30.45 -7.02
C PHE A 139 -33.65 31.77 -6.25
N PHE A 140 -32.51 32.31 -5.81
CA PHE A 140 -32.46 33.62 -5.16
C PHE A 140 -32.93 34.74 -6.09
N THR A 141 -32.46 34.75 -7.34
CA THR A 141 -32.90 35.76 -8.32
C THR A 141 -34.40 35.71 -8.57
N PHE A 142 -34.98 34.50 -8.65
CA PHE A 142 -36.41 34.31 -8.83
C PHE A 142 -37.23 34.82 -7.63
N LEU A 143 -36.77 34.57 -6.39
CA LEU A 143 -37.43 35.08 -5.19
C LEU A 143 -37.43 36.62 -5.14
N VAL A 144 -36.31 37.25 -5.51
CA VAL A 144 -36.20 38.71 -5.57
C VAL A 144 -37.15 39.28 -6.61
N GLU A 145 -37.22 38.69 -7.81
CA GLU A 145 -38.19 39.11 -8.84
C GLU A 145 -39.63 39.00 -8.35
N LEU A 146 -39.96 37.93 -7.63
CA LEU A 146 -41.33 37.70 -7.14
C LEU A 146 -41.73 38.72 -6.07
N ILE A 147 -40.79 39.10 -5.18
CA ILE A 147 -40.98 40.16 -4.18
C ILE A 147 -41.16 41.52 -4.87
N VAL A 148 -40.27 41.86 -5.81
CA VAL A 148 -40.35 43.13 -6.56
C VAL A 148 -41.64 43.20 -7.37
N ALA A 149 -42.04 42.13 -8.05
CA ALA A 149 -43.29 42.07 -8.80
C ALA A 149 -44.53 42.25 -7.91
N LYS A 150 -44.52 41.66 -6.71
CA LYS A 150 -45.60 41.87 -5.73
C LYS A 150 -45.63 43.30 -5.19
N MET A 151 -44.48 43.89 -4.88
CA MET A 151 -44.40 45.30 -4.46
C MET A 151 -44.88 46.25 -5.56
N LYS A 152 -44.50 46.00 -6.82
CA LYS A 152 -44.94 46.82 -7.96
C LYS A 152 -46.45 46.72 -8.20
N LYS A 153 -47.04 45.52 -8.05
CA LYS A 153 -48.50 45.32 -8.12
C LYS A 153 -49.25 45.94 -6.92
N ALA A 154 -48.64 45.96 -5.74
CA ALA A 154 -49.22 46.61 -4.56
C ALA A 154 -49.14 48.16 -4.63
N PHE A 155 -48.10 48.69 -5.26
CA PHE A 155 -47.88 50.14 -5.38
C PHE A 155 -48.60 50.76 -6.60
N GLY A 156 -48.82 50.00 -7.68
CA GLY A 156 -49.54 50.45 -8.88
C GLY A 156 -51.08 50.39 -8.78
N ARG A 157 -51.64 50.21 -7.58
CA ARG A 157 -53.09 50.16 -7.32
C ARG A 157 -53.59 51.31 -6.43
N LYS A 158 -52.86 52.42 -6.43
CA LYS A 158 -53.31 53.73 -5.94
C LYS A 158 -53.39 54.71 -7.10
#